data_AF-A0A9E5S9Y6-F1
#
_entry.id   AF-A0A9E5S9Y6-F1
#
_cell.length_a   1.000
_cell.length_b   1.000
_cell.length_c   1.000
_cell.angle_alpha   90.00
_cell.angle_beta   90.00
_cell.angle_gamma   90.00
#
_symmetry.space_group_name_H-M   'P 1'
#
loop_
_entity.id
_entity.type
_entity.pdbx_description
1 polymer ?
#
loop_
_entity_poly.entity_id
_entity_poly.type
_entity_poly.pdbx_seq_one_letter_code
_entity_poly.pdbx_strand_id
1 'polypeptide(L)'
;MFDIKVSQEQLDYANEMVNKYNFGQRGYGDGTKREQLTGIIGQTVFADLIGQERPVGSTGFDGGKDFFINGRRVDIKTMTRKVPVKDFYVHNFVGYQKKYDVDYYVFASYNTTNRVLTICGYISKEEFFEKADFFPKGSLRKRSDGTSFHTFAPLYEIKQTDLLVANDLDSLLNGIVYRVG
;
A
#
# COMPACT_ATOMS: atom_id res chain seq x y z
N MET A 1 -12.39 -7.16 4.71
CA MET A 1 -12.10 -6.05 3.78
C MET A 1 -13.25 -5.07 3.85
N PHE A 2 -13.01 -3.79 3.62
CA PHE A 2 -14.08 -2.80 3.53
C PHE A 2 -13.77 -1.72 2.49
N ASP A 3 -14.82 -1.14 1.92
CA ASP A 3 -14.75 -0.22 0.79
C ASP A 3 -14.97 1.23 1.23
N ILE A 4 -14.19 2.14 0.64
CA ILE A 4 -14.29 3.58 0.83
C ILE A 4 -14.44 4.23 -0.53
N LYS A 5 -15.43 5.12 -0.67
CA LYS A 5 -15.57 5.93 -1.88
C LYS A 5 -14.50 7.02 -1.89
N VAL A 6 -13.69 7.07 -2.94
CA VAL A 6 -12.70 8.13 -3.12
C VAL A 6 -13.40 9.36 -3.69
N SER A 7 -13.29 10.49 -2.99
CA SER A 7 -13.88 11.76 -3.41
C SER A 7 -13.09 12.38 -4.58
N GLN A 8 -13.71 13.30 -5.31
CA GLN A 8 -12.99 14.05 -6.35
C GLN A 8 -11.89 14.93 -5.73
N GLU A 9 -12.15 15.52 -4.56
CA GLU A 9 -11.20 16.37 -3.83
C GLU A 9 -9.93 15.59 -3.45
N GLN A 10 -10.07 14.35 -2.95
CA GLN A 10 -8.93 13.49 -2.62
C GLN A 10 -8.11 13.14 -3.86
N LEU A 11 -8.76 12.94 -5.01
CA LEU A 11 -8.06 12.71 -6.28
C LEU A 11 -7.32 13.95 -6.75
N ASP A 12 -7.93 15.12 -6.65
CA ASP A 12 -7.32 16.39 -7.07
C ASP A 12 -6.10 16.70 -6.19
N TYR A 13 -6.23 16.50 -4.87
CA TYR A 13 -5.13 16.61 -3.92
C TYR A 13 -3.97 15.67 -4.28
N ALA A 14 -4.25 14.38 -4.49
CA ALA A 14 -3.21 13.41 -4.83
C ALA A 14 -2.51 13.74 -6.16
N ASN A 15 -3.25 14.23 -7.15
CA ASN A 15 -2.70 14.70 -8.42
C ASN A 15 -1.80 15.92 -8.22
N GLU A 16 -2.24 16.90 -7.44
CA GLU A 16 -1.45 18.09 -7.12
C GLU A 16 -0.12 17.71 -6.45
N MET A 17 -0.16 16.78 -5.48
CA MET A 17 1.03 16.31 -4.79
C MET A 17 2.06 15.69 -5.75
N VAL A 18 1.67 14.74 -6.59
CA VAL A 18 2.62 14.10 -7.54
C VAL A 18 3.01 14.99 -8.72
N ASN A 19 2.32 16.12 -8.93
CA ASN A 19 2.72 17.15 -9.88
C ASN A 19 3.81 18.06 -9.31
N LYS A 20 3.78 18.33 -7.99
CA LYS A 20 4.70 19.23 -7.31
C LYS A 20 5.93 18.53 -6.73
N TYR A 21 5.79 17.28 -6.30
CA TYR A 21 6.81 16.59 -5.53
C TYR A 21 7.10 15.20 -6.09
N ASN A 22 8.33 14.74 -5.91
CA ASN A 22 8.71 13.36 -6.16
C ASN A 22 8.77 12.61 -4.83
N PHE A 23 7.78 11.73 -4.61
CA PHE A 23 7.69 10.88 -3.41
C PHE A 23 8.53 9.60 -3.52
N GLY A 24 9.04 9.30 -4.71
CA GLY A 24 10.01 8.23 -4.92
C GLY A 24 11.44 8.75 -4.78
N GLN A 25 12.07 8.47 -3.64
CA GLN A 25 13.49 8.78 -3.41
C GLN A 25 14.24 7.54 -2.93
N ARG A 26 14.05 6.43 -3.64
CA ARG A 26 14.64 5.12 -3.32
C ARG A 26 16.03 4.96 -3.93
N GLY A 27 16.40 5.83 -4.88
CA GLY A 27 17.66 5.80 -5.64
C GLY A 27 17.63 4.85 -6.84
N TYR A 28 16.69 3.89 -6.85
CA TYR A 28 16.39 3.01 -7.98
C TYR A 28 14.96 2.48 -7.84
N GLY A 29 14.15 2.56 -8.90
CA GLY A 29 12.74 2.12 -8.83
C GLY A 29 11.85 3.06 -8.00
N ASP A 30 11.99 4.36 -8.21
CA ASP A 30 11.21 5.44 -7.57
C ASP A 30 9.72 5.41 -7.94
N GLY A 31 9.34 4.53 -8.87
CA GLY A 31 8.00 4.42 -9.40
C GLY A 31 7.71 5.52 -10.41
N THR A 32 6.91 5.17 -11.40
CA THR A 32 6.32 6.12 -12.34
C THR A 32 5.38 7.07 -11.60
N LYS A 33 5.10 8.24 -12.20
CA LYS A 33 4.12 9.19 -11.67
C LYS A 33 2.75 8.55 -11.39
N ARG A 34 2.34 7.56 -12.20
CA ARG A 34 1.10 6.80 -11.99
C ARG A 34 1.17 5.91 -10.76
N GLU A 35 2.30 5.26 -10.52
CA GLU A 35 2.51 4.42 -9.33
C GLU A 35 2.58 5.29 -8.06
N GLN A 36 3.25 6.44 -8.14
CA GLN A 36 3.25 7.42 -7.05
C GLN A 36 1.84 7.95 -6.78
N LEU A 37 1.08 8.32 -7.82
CA LEU A 37 -0.30 8.76 -7.69
C LEU A 37 -1.16 7.71 -6.98
N THR A 38 -0.96 6.43 -7.31
CA THR A 38 -1.67 5.32 -6.65
C THR A 38 -1.36 5.27 -5.16
N GLY A 39 -0.08 5.41 -4.78
CA GLY A 39 0.33 5.46 -3.38
C GLY A 39 -0.29 6.64 -2.65
N ILE A 40 -0.19 7.85 -3.22
CA ILE A 40 -0.72 9.07 -2.61
C ILE A 40 -2.25 9.05 -2.49
N ILE A 41 -2.99 8.48 -3.45
CA ILE A 41 -4.44 8.28 -3.31
C ILE A 41 -4.74 7.43 -2.08
N GLY A 42 -4.06 6.29 -1.91
CA GLY A 42 -4.24 5.42 -0.76
C GLY A 42 -3.92 6.11 0.56
N GLN A 43 -2.77 6.77 0.64
CA GLN A 43 -2.34 7.53 1.82
C GLN A 43 -3.32 8.66 2.15
N THR A 44 -3.76 9.44 1.16
CA THR A 44 -4.70 10.56 1.38
C THR A 44 -6.04 10.08 1.91
N VAL A 45 -6.63 9.06 1.28
CA VAL A 45 -7.93 8.52 1.70
C VAL A 45 -7.83 7.88 3.09
N PHE A 46 -6.75 7.16 3.36
CA PHE A 46 -6.56 6.54 4.66
C PHE A 46 -6.30 7.56 5.76
N ALA A 47 -5.52 8.61 5.49
CA ALA A 47 -5.31 9.73 6.41
C ALA A 47 -6.63 10.36 6.84
N ASP A 48 -7.50 10.70 5.88
CA ASP A 48 -8.82 11.26 6.15
C ASP A 48 -9.69 10.31 6.97
N LEU A 49 -9.65 9.01 6.65
CA LEU A 49 -10.44 7.99 7.34
C LEU A 49 -10.05 7.86 8.82
N ILE A 50 -8.77 7.98 9.14
CA ILE A 50 -8.25 7.83 10.51
C ILE A 50 -8.06 9.16 11.24
N GLY A 51 -8.41 10.29 10.60
CA GLY A 51 -8.24 11.63 11.16
C GLY A 51 -6.78 12.06 11.35
N GLN A 52 -5.86 11.57 10.52
CA GLN A 52 -4.43 11.96 10.53
C GLN A 52 -4.10 12.92 9.38
N GLU A 53 -2.92 13.52 9.46
CA GLU A 53 -2.43 14.43 8.42
C GLU A 53 -2.21 13.69 7.09
N ARG A 54 -2.60 14.35 5.99
CA ARG A 54 -2.34 13.88 4.62
C ARG A 54 -0.85 13.97 4.28
N PRO A 55 -0.37 13.16 3.33
CA PRO A 55 1.04 13.22 2.91
C PRO A 55 1.37 14.58 2.28
N VAL A 56 2.36 15.27 2.86
CA VAL A 56 2.92 16.52 2.31
C VAL A 56 4.30 16.25 1.70
N GLY A 57 4.50 16.64 0.45
CA GLY A 57 5.78 16.38 -0.25
C GLY A 57 6.90 17.37 0.10
N SER A 58 6.60 18.44 0.84
CA SER A 58 7.56 19.50 1.18
C SER A 58 8.62 19.09 2.21
N THR A 59 8.34 18.06 3.02
CA THR A 59 9.24 17.55 4.07
C THR A 59 10.20 16.47 3.56
N GLY A 60 10.10 16.08 2.28
CA GLY A 60 10.94 15.05 1.67
C GLY A 60 10.48 13.63 1.98
N PHE A 61 11.38 12.66 1.83
CA PHE A 61 11.10 11.24 2.05
C PHE A 61 11.13 10.89 3.54
N ASP A 62 10.01 10.41 4.08
CA ASP A 62 9.79 10.12 5.51
C ASP A 62 10.33 8.76 6.00
N GLY A 63 11.10 8.07 5.16
CA GLY A 63 11.61 6.73 5.49
C GLY A 63 10.60 5.60 5.23
N GLY A 64 9.51 5.87 4.52
CA GLY A 64 8.47 4.89 4.18
C GLY A 64 7.45 4.68 5.29
N LYS A 65 7.40 5.57 6.28
CA LYS A 65 6.45 5.53 7.39
C LYS A 65 5.35 6.54 7.10
N ASP A 66 4.18 6.03 6.76
CA ASP A 66 3.04 6.87 6.41
C ASP A 66 2.25 7.32 7.65
N PHE A 67 2.07 6.43 8.64
CA PHE A 67 1.20 6.68 9.80
C PHE A 67 1.80 6.19 11.11
N PHE A 68 1.27 6.73 12.22
CA PHE A 68 1.52 6.22 13.57
C PHE A 68 0.19 5.85 14.23
N ILE A 69 -0.03 4.55 14.44
CA ILE A 69 -1.30 4.00 14.95
C ILE A 69 -0.98 3.17 16.18
N ASN A 70 -1.57 3.49 17.34
CA ASN A 70 -1.41 2.74 18.60
C ASN A 70 0.06 2.44 18.96
N GLY A 71 0.95 3.41 18.77
CA GLY A 71 2.38 3.22 19.07
C GLY A 71 3.17 2.50 17.97
N ARG A 72 2.56 2.22 16.81
CA ARG A 72 3.16 1.47 15.71
C ARG A 72 3.31 2.31 14.45
N ARG A 73 4.42 2.13 13.75
CA ARG A 73 4.75 2.74 12.47
C ARG A 73 4.12 1.92 11.36
N VAL A 74 3.26 2.55 10.57
CA VAL A 74 2.42 1.88 9.58
C VAL A 74 2.69 2.46 8.21
N ASP A 75 2.71 1.60 7.20
CA ASP A 75 2.97 1.93 5.81
C ASP A 75 1.84 1.32 4.94
N ILE A 76 1.16 2.16 4.17
CA ILE A 76 0.03 1.72 3.34
C ILE A 76 0.50 1.40 1.91
N LYS A 77 0.21 0.19 1.46
CA LYS A 77 0.55 -0.32 0.14
C LYS A 77 -0.69 -0.37 -0.74
N THR A 78 -0.76 0.53 -1.71
CA THR A 78 -1.91 0.65 -2.60
C THR A 78 -1.58 0.17 -4.00
N MET A 79 -2.45 -0.68 -4.57
CA MET A 79 -2.38 -1.12 -5.96
C MET A 79 -3.60 -0.67 -6.76
N THR A 80 -3.42 -0.37 -8.05
CA THR A 80 -4.56 -0.11 -8.95
C THR A 80 -5.13 -1.39 -9.52
N ARG A 81 -6.45 -1.44 -9.66
CA ARG A 81 -7.20 -2.49 -10.37
C ARG A 81 -8.36 -1.87 -11.15
N LYS A 82 -8.93 -2.61 -12.10
CA LYS A 82 -10.18 -2.25 -12.80
C LYS A 82 -11.41 -2.98 -12.26
N VAL A 83 -11.18 -3.94 -11.36
CA VAL A 83 -12.18 -4.84 -10.78
C VAL A 83 -11.97 -4.93 -9.26
N PRO A 84 -13.00 -5.31 -8.48
CA PRO A 84 -12.85 -5.60 -7.05
C PRO A 84 -11.75 -6.64 -6.79
N VAL A 85 -11.07 -6.50 -5.66
CA VAL A 85 -10.08 -7.48 -5.19
C VAL A 85 -10.76 -8.81 -4.84
N LYS A 86 -10.04 -9.91 -5.00
CA LYS A 86 -10.51 -11.28 -4.71
C LYS A 86 -9.48 -12.01 -3.86
N ASP A 87 -9.91 -13.04 -3.14
CA ASP A 87 -9.08 -13.81 -2.21
C ASP A 87 -7.83 -14.44 -2.85
N PHE A 88 -7.92 -14.84 -4.12
CA PHE A 88 -6.78 -15.42 -4.85
C PHE A 88 -5.85 -14.38 -5.49
N TYR A 89 -6.12 -13.07 -5.32
CA TYR A 89 -5.23 -12.03 -5.80
C TYR A 89 -4.04 -11.87 -4.86
N VAL A 90 -2.96 -11.30 -5.41
CA VAL A 90 -1.73 -10.98 -4.68
C VAL A 90 -1.52 -9.48 -4.58
N HIS A 91 -0.80 -9.06 -3.55
CA HIS A 91 -0.31 -7.70 -3.33
C HIS A 91 1.20 -7.64 -3.48
N ASN A 92 1.66 -6.64 -4.22
CA ASN A 92 3.06 -6.46 -4.58
C ASN A 92 3.77 -5.54 -3.58
N PHE A 93 4.95 -5.95 -3.15
CA PHE A 93 5.84 -5.14 -2.35
C PHE A 93 7.24 -5.09 -2.98
N VAL A 94 7.75 -3.89 -3.26
CA VAL A 94 9.08 -3.72 -3.85
C VAL A 94 10.14 -3.97 -2.78
N GLY A 95 11.00 -4.97 -2.99
CA GLY A 95 11.96 -5.45 -1.99
C GLY A 95 12.96 -4.40 -1.50
N TYR A 96 13.25 -3.35 -2.27
CA TYR A 96 14.07 -2.22 -1.82
C TYR A 96 13.47 -1.46 -0.63
N GLN A 97 12.17 -1.60 -0.38
CA GLN A 97 11.45 -0.99 0.73
C GLN A 97 11.59 -1.81 2.03
N LYS A 98 12.14 -3.03 1.99
CA LYS A 98 12.32 -3.89 3.19
C LYS A 98 13.13 -3.22 4.30
N LYS A 99 14.05 -2.33 3.93
CA LYS A 99 14.92 -1.59 4.87
C LYS A 99 14.18 -0.53 5.71
N TYR A 100 12.96 -0.15 5.33
CA TYR A 100 12.20 0.90 6.02
C TYR A 100 11.70 0.44 7.38
N ASP A 101 11.81 1.32 8.37
CA ASP A 101 11.59 1.00 9.78
C ASP A 101 10.11 1.17 10.15
N VAL A 102 9.33 0.16 9.75
CA VAL A 102 7.88 0.09 9.93
C VAL A 102 7.51 -1.21 10.62
N ASP A 103 6.43 -1.18 11.39
CA ASP A 103 5.99 -2.32 12.20
C ASP A 103 4.89 -3.12 11.49
N TYR A 104 4.03 -2.43 10.73
CA TYR A 104 2.91 -3.03 10.00
C TYR A 104 2.76 -2.48 8.59
N TYR A 105 2.24 -3.34 7.70
CA TYR A 105 1.73 -2.95 6.40
C TYR A 105 0.21 -3.02 6.39
N VAL A 106 -0.42 -1.97 5.85
CA VAL A 106 -1.84 -2.00 5.48
C VAL A 106 -1.90 -2.11 3.96
N PHE A 107 -2.63 -3.08 3.42
CA PHE A 107 -2.80 -3.22 1.98
C PHE A 107 -4.13 -2.64 1.53
N ALA A 108 -4.11 -1.94 0.40
CA ALA A 108 -5.29 -1.37 -0.21
C ALA A 108 -5.32 -1.59 -1.73
N SER A 109 -6.52 -1.67 -2.28
CA SER A 109 -6.76 -1.84 -3.70
C SER A 109 -7.65 -0.72 -4.22
N TYR A 110 -7.12 0.14 -5.08
CA TYR A 110 -7.86 1.22 -5.70
C TYR A 110 -8.45 0.76 -7.05
N ASN A 111 -9.79 0.69 -7.12
CA ASN A 111 -10.51 0.42 -8.35
C ASN A 111 -10.71 1.71 -9.16
N THR A 112 -9.99 1.82 -10.28
CA THR A 112 -10.00 3.02 -11.12
C THR A 112 -11.30 3.21 -11.89
N THR A 113 -12.12 2.16 -12.04
CA THR A 113 -13.37 2.20 -12.81
C THR A 113 -14.48 2.90 -12.03
N ASN A 114 -14.59 2.60 -10.73
CA ASN A 114 -15.67 3.10 -9.88
C ASN A 114 -15.18 4.00 -8.74
N ARG A 115 -13.86 4.28 -8.67
CA ARG A 115 -13.22 5.14 -7.66
C ARG A 115 -13.48 4.65 -6.23
N VAL A 116 -13.30 3.35 -6.01
CA VAL A 116 -13.40 2.73 -4.68
C VAL A 116 -12.02 2.29 -4.23
N LEU A 117 -11.65 2.66 -3.01
CA LEU A 117 -10.48 2.13 -2.33
C LEU A 117 -10.95 1.05 -1.35
N THR A 118 -10.55 -0.20 -1.59
CA THR A 118 -10.81 -1.30 -0.67
C THR A 118 -9.62 -1.43 0.28
N ILE A 119 -9.85 -1.36 1.59
CA ILE A 119 -8.87 -1.79 2.59
C ILE A 119 -8.89 -3.32 2.63
N CYS A 120 -7.78 -3.90 2.17
CA CYS A 120 -7.64 -5.32 1.94
C CYS A 120 -7.32 -6.10 3.22
N GLY A 121 -6.65 -5.47 4.16
CA GLY A 121 -6.20 -6.10 5.39
C GLY A 121 -4.86 -5.52 5.82
N TYR A 122 -4.30 -6.09 6.87
CA TYR A 122 -3.04 -5.66 7.44
C TYR A 122 -2.19 -6.87 7.84
N ILE A 123 -0.91 -6.66 8.08
CA ILE A 123 0.02 -7.70 8.52
C ILE A 123 1.23 -7.05 9.17
N SER A 124 1.81 -7.71 10.18
CA SER A 124 3.08 -7.25 10.75
C SER A 124 4.20 -7.39 9.71
N LYS A 125 5.23 -6.53 9.80
CA LYS A 125 6.38 -6.62 8.89
C LYS A 125 7.08 -7.98 8.98
N GLU A 126 7.16 -8.55 10.17
CA GLU A 126 7.74 -9.87 10.43
C GLU A 126 6.95 -10.97 9.70
N GLU A 127 5.66 -11.11 9.99
CA GLU A 127 4.80 -12.14 9.37
C GLU A 127 4.71 -11.95 7.84
N PHE A 128 4.79 -10.70 7.35
CA PHE A 128 4.81 -10.44 5.91
C PHE A 128 6.01 -11.13 5.24
N PHE A 129 7.22 -10.96 5.78
CA PHE A 129 8.41 -11.56 5.18
C PHE A 129 8.55 -13.06 5.43
N GLU A 130 7.81 -13.61 6.40
CA GLU A 130 7.67 -15.06 6.58
C GLU A 130 6.73 -15.68 5.55
N LYS A 131 5.62 -15.00 5.22
CA LYS A 131 4.56 -15.54 4.36
C LYS A 131 4.72 -15.17 2.87
N ALA A 132 5.39 -14.06 2.56
CA ALA A 132 5.45 -13.56 1.19
C ALA A 132 6.44 -14.35 0.32
N ASP A 133 6.01 -14.66 -0.90
CA ASP A 133 6.83 -15.27 -1.93
C ASP A 133 7.83 -14.24 -2.49
N PHE A 134 9.13 -14.55 -2.46
CA PHE A 134 10.17 -13.68 -2.99
C PHE A 134 10.52 -14.01 -4.45
N PHE A 135 10.62 -12.96 -5.27
CA PHE A 135 11.03 -13.05 -6.67
C PHE A 135 12.18 -12.08 -6.93
N PRO A 136 13.37 -12.57 -7.36
CA PRO A 136 14.47 -11.69 -7.72
C PRO A 136 14.11 -10.78 -8.90
N LYS A 137 14.83 -9.67 -9.05
CA LYS A 137 14.69 -8.77 -10.20
C LYS A 137 14.86 -9.56 -11.52
N GLY A 138 13.99 -9.28 -12.49
CA GLY A 138 13.98 -9.97 -13.78
C GLY A 138 13.17 -11.27 -13.81
N SER A 139 12.52 -11.66 -12.72
CA SER A 139 11.67 -12.85 -12.69
C SER A 139 10.42 -12.68 -13.57
N LEU A 140 10.03 -13.71 -14.31
CA LEU A 140 8.78 -13.72 -15.08
C LEU A 140 7.59 -14.05 -14.16
N ARG A 141 6.60 -13.16 -14.11
CA ARG A 141 5.36 -13.34 -13.36
C ARG A 141 4.18 -13.50 -14.30
N LYS A 142 3.28 -14.44 -13.96
CA LYS A 142 2.02 -14.68 -14.68
C LYS A 142 0.86 -14.19 -13.83
N ARG A 143 -0.07 -13.48 -14.46
CA ARG A 143 -1.32 -13.00 -13.84
C ARG A 143 -2.44 -14.00 -14.09
N SER A 144 -3.50 -13.92 -13.29
CA SER A 144 -4.70 -14.78 -13.42
C SER A 144 -5.45 -14.58 -14.74
N ASP A 145 -5.24 -13.45 -15.43
CA ASP A 145 -5.81 -13.17 -16.76
C ASP A 145 -4.98 -13.74 -17.92
N GLY A 146 -3.93 -14.52 -17.62
CA GLY A 146 -3.04 -15.12 -18.61
C GLY A 146 -1.93 -14.20 -19.10
N THR A 147 -1.94 -12.90 -18.76
CA THR A 147 -0.85 -11.98 -19.11
C THR A 147 0.38 -12.23 -18.23
N SER A 148 1.54 -11.73 -18.67
CA SER A 148 2.78 -11.83 -17.90
C SER A 148 3.58 -10.52 -17.89
N PHE A 149 4.56 -10.43 -16.99
CA PHE A 149 5.50 -9.32 -16.90
C PHE A 149 6.80 -9.77 -16.23
N HIS A 150 7.92 -9.10 -16.51
CA HIS A 150 9.16 -9.29 -15.76
C HIS A 150 9.24 -8.30 -14.60
N THR A 151 9.72 -8.73 -13.44
CA THR A 151 9.89 -7.84 -12.28
C THR A 151 11.01 -6.83 -12.55
N PHE A 152 10.70 -5.53 -12.39
CA PHE A 152 11.70 -4.46 -12.56
C PHE A 152 12.64 -4.32 -11.36
N ALA A 153 12.21 -4.81 -10.19
CA ALA A 153 12.93 -4.81 -8.93
C ALA A 153 12.72 -6.17 -8.22
N PRO A 154 13.49 -6.49 -7.16
CA PRO A 154 13.12 -7.58 -6.27
C PRO A 154 11.68 -7.36 -5.78
N LEU A 155 10.86 -8.41 -5.81
CA LEU A 155 9.42 -8.31 -5.58
C LEU A 155 8.99 -9.35 -4.55
N TYR A 156 8.19 -8.93 -3.59
CA TYR A 156 7.47 -9.81 -2.68
C TYR A 156 6.00 -9.87 -3.07
N GLU A 157 5.54 -11.10 -3.25
CA GLU A 157 4.18 -11.62 -3.40
C GLU A 157 3.45 -11.97 -2.10
N ILE A 158 2.41 -11.28 -1.63
CA ILE A 158 1.54 -11.84 -0.57
C ILE A 158 0.12 -12.07 -1.10
N LYS A 159 -0.49 -13.22 -0.81
CA LYS A 159 -1.90 -13.48 -1.19
C LYS A 159 -2.83 -12.70 -0.28
N GLN A 160 -3.97 -12.28 -0.83
CA GLN A 160 -5.03 -11.61 -0.08
C GLN A 160 -5.49 -12.46 1.13
N THR A 161 -5.52 -13.79 1.01
CA THR A 161 -5.90 -14.72 2.09
C THR A 161 -4.90 -14.79 3.24
N ASP A 162 -3.67 -14.31 3.04
CA ASP A 162 -2.61 -14.40 4.05
C ASP A 162 -2.55 -13.15 4.95
N LEU A 163 -3.33 -12.12 4.61
CA LEU A 163 -3.50 -10.89 5.39
C LEU A 163 -4.43 -11.11 6.58
N LEU A 164 -4.19 -10.37 7.67
CA LEU A 164 -5.15 -10.26 8.76
C LEU A 164 -6.38 -9.49 8.30
N VAL A 165 -7.55 -10.01 8.66
CA VAL A 165 -8.84 -9.46 8.24
C VAL A 165 -9.15 -8.19 9.01
N ALA A 166 -9.45 -7.11 8.28
CA ALA A 166 -10.14 -5.94 8.81
C ALA A 166 -11.51 -5.82 8.12
N ASN A 167 -12.59 -5.87 8.89
CA ASN A 167 -13.96 -5.80 8.37
C ASN A 167 -14.51 -4.37 8.37
N ASP A 168 -13.88 -3.49 9.13
CA ASP A 168 -14.20 -2.08 9.31
C ASP A 168 -12.95 -1.35 9.83
N LEU A 169 -13.07 -0.04 10.03
CA LEU A 169 -11.97 0.77 10.55
C LEU A 169 -11.58 0.37 11.97
N ASP A 170 -12.54 0.10 12.85
CA ASP A 170 -12.28 -0.21 14.26
C ASP A 170 -11.49 -1.52 14.40
N SER A 171 -11.86 -2.57 13.68
CA SER A 171 -11.13 -3.84 13.65
C SER A 171 -9.72 -3.70 13.07
N LEU A 172 -9.51 -2.81 12.10
CA LEU A 172 -8.18 -2.48 11.60
C LEU A 172 -7.32 -1.83 12.69
N LEU A 173 -7.82 -0.75 13.29
CA LEU A 173 -7.07 0.03 14.28
C LEU A 173 -6.79 -0.82 15.53
N ASN A 174 -7.79 -1.55 16.03
CA ASN A 174 -7.64 -2.47 17.17
C ASN A 174 -6.75 -3.69 16.87
N GLY A 175 -6.55 -4.00 15.59
CA GLY A 175 -5.64 -5.07 15.15
C GLY A 175 -4.17 -4.65 15.14
N ILE A 176 -3.90 -3.37 14.85
CA ILE A 176 -2.56 -2.80 14.88
C ILE A 176 -2.25 -2.42 16.32
N VAL A 177 -1.73 -3.37 17.10
CA VAL A 177 -1.48 -3.20 18.53
C VAL A 177 -0.01 -3.11 18.90
N TYR A 178 0.23 -2.45 20.02
CA TYR A 178 1.44 -2.63 20.79
C TYR A 178 1.40 -3.99 21.50
N ARG A 179 2.10 -5.01 20.97
CA ARG A 179 2.47 -6.17 21.79
C ARG A 179 3.46 -5.69 22.86
N VAL A 180 2.97 -5.53 24.09
CA VAL A 180 3.83 -5.44 25.27
C VAL A 180 4.44 -6.84 25.42
N GLY A 181 5.76 -6.94 25.26
CA GLY A 181 6.52 -8.13 25.65
C GLY A 181 6.60 -8.23 27.16
#